data_AF-X1DVR8-F1
#
_entry.id   AF-X1DVR8-F1
#
_cell.length_a   1.000
_cell.length_b   1.000
_cell.length_c   1.000
_cell.angle_alpha   90.00
_cell.angle_beta   90.00
_cell.angle_gamma   90.00
#
_symmetry.space_group_name_H-M   'P 1'
#
loop_
_entity.id
_entity.type
_entity.pdbx_description
1 polymer ?
#
loop_
_entity_poly.entity_id
_entity_poly.type
_entity_poly.pdbx_seq_one_letter_code
_entity_poly.pdbx_strand_id
1 'polypeptide(L)' 'MNELLLIKIPPPPSTIEDLISEWENTIENRLRLQEFVKEPFLSMGL' A
#
# COMPACT_ATOMS: atom_id res chain seq x y z
N MET A 1 2.82 31.52 -4.85
CA MET A 1 2.80 30.49 -5.92
C MET A 1 2.45 29.17 -5.27
N ASN A 2 1.34 28.54 -5.65
CA ASN A 2 1.00 27.17 -5.21
C ASN A 2 1.47 26.22 -6.30
N GLU A 3 2.50 25.43 -6.02
CA GLU A 3 2.91 24.34 -6.92
C GLU A 3 1.85 23.24 -6.85
N LEU A 4 1.07 23.09 -7.92
CA LEU A 4 0.25 21.91 -8.12
C LEU A 4 1.20 20.72 -8.23
N LEU A 5 1.29 19.92 -7.16
CA LEU A 5 1.97 18.64 -7.18
C LEU A 5 1.27 17.76 -8.21
N LEU A 6 1.88 17.64 -9.38
CA LEU A 6 1.48 16.69 -10.41
C LEU A 6 1.67 15.30 -9.84
N ILE A 7 0.58 14.72 -9.31
CA ILE A 7 0.55 13.32 -8.90
C ILE A 7 0.74 12.50 -10.19
N LYS A 8 1.97 12.00 -10.39
CA LYS A 8 2.26 11.04 -11.46
C LYS A 8 1.54 9.76 -11.14
N ILE A 9 0.48 9.47 -11.88
CA ILE A 9 -0.19 8.18 -11.82
C ILE A 9 0.73 7.16 -12.51
N PRO A 10 1.05 6.03 -11.88
CA PRO A 10 1.83 4.99 -12.53
C PRO A 10 1.09 4.47 -13.77
N PRO A 11 1.81 4.13 -14.86
CA PRO A 11 1.19 3.53 -16.03
C PRO A 11 0.51 2.20 -15.65
N PRO A 12 -0.58 1.82 -16.34
CA PRO A 12 -1.23 0.56 -16.08
C PRO A 12 -0.28 -0.62 -16.36
N PRO A 13 -0.41 -1.72 -15.63
CA PRO A 13 0.36 -2.92 -15.87
C PRO A 13 0.12 -3.44 -17.29
N SER A 14 1.20 -3.82 -17.97
CA SER A 14 1.19 -4.22 -19.37
C SER A 14 0.94 -5.71 -19.59
N THR A 15 1.15 -6.51 -18.55
CA THR A 15 1.01 -7.97 -18.57
C THR A 15 0.22 -8.49 -17.38
N ILE A 16 -0.24 -9.74 -17.47
CA ILE A 16 -0.90 -10.43 -16.36
C ILE A 16 0.08 -10.66 -15.20
N GLU A 17 1.37 -10.89 -15.49
CA GLU A 17 2.40 -11.06 -14.48
C GLU A 17 2.61 -9.77 -13.67
N ASP A 18 2.60 -8.61 -14.34
CA ASP A 18 2.66 -7.30 -13.68
C ASP A 18 1.47 -7.09 -12.73
N LEU A 19 0.26 -7.46 -13.17
CA LEU A 19 -0.96 -7.39 -12.35
C LEU A 19 -0.87 -8.29 -11.11
N ILE A 20 -0.38 -9.53 -11.27
CA ILE A 20 -0.21 -10.46 -10.16
C ILE A 20 0.82 -9.90 -9.17
N SER A 21 1.94 -9.39 -9.66
CA SER A 21 2.99 -8.80 -8.81
C SER A 21 2.51 -7.55 -8.06
N GLU A 22 1.73 -6.68 -8.71
CA GLU A 22 1.13 -5.51 -8.06
C GLU A 22 0.11 -5.93 -6.98
N TRP A 23 -0.65 -7.00 -7.24
CA TRP A 23 -1.61 -7.53 -6.29
C TRP A 23 -0.95 -8.17 -5.07
N GLU A 24 0.10 -8.97 -5.26
CA GLU A 24 0.90 -9.55 -4.18
C GLU A 24 1.52 -8.45 -3.30
N ASN A 25 2.13 -7.44 -3.91
CA ASN A 25 2.67 -6.28 -3.20
C ASN A 25 1.59 -5.53 -2.41
N THR A 26 0.39 -5.39 -2.98
CA THR A 26 -0.74 -4.74 -2.31
C THR A 26 -1.20 -5.54 -1.09
N ILE A 27 -1.28 -6.86 -1.20
CA ILE A 27 -1.63 -7.73 -0.07
C ILE A 27 -0.58 -7.63 1.03
N GLU A 28 0.71 -7.72 0.68
CA GLU A 28 1.82 -7.62 1.63
C GLU A 28 1.81 -6.27 2.37
N ASN A 29 1.63 -5.17 1.65
CA ASN A 29 1.53 -3.84 2.25
C ASN A 29 0.33 -3.71 3.20
N ARG A 30 -0.81 -4.30 2.85
CA ARG A 30 -1.98 -4.32 3.73
C ARG A 30 -1.73 -5.15 5.00
N LEU A 31 -1.07 -6.29 4.88
CA LEU A 31 -0.72 -7.12 6.04
C LEU A 31 0.22 -6.38 6.98
N ARG A 32 1.29 -5.77 6.44
CA ARG A 32 2.21 -4.93 7.22
C ARG A 32 1.50 -3.78 7.92
N LEU A 33 0.60 -3.10 7.22
CA LEU A 33 -0.23 -2.04 7.81
C LEU A 33 -1.13 -2.58 8.92
N GLN A 34 -1.73 -3.76 8.75
CA GLN A 34 -2.52 -4.38 9.81
C GLN A 34 -1.68 -4.74 11.04
N GLU A 35 -0.49 -5.28 10.86
CA GLU A 35 0.43 -5.56 11.96
C GLU A 35 0.82 -4.26 12.68
N PHE A 36 1.25 -3.24 11.92
CA PHE A 36 1.59 -1.93 12.46
C PHE A 36 0.43 -1.28 13.22
N VAL A 37 -0.80 -1.41 12.72
CA VAL A 37 -1.99 -0.88 13.40
C VAL A 37 -2.33 -1.72 14.62
N LYS A 38 -2.17 -3.05 14.62
CA LYS A 38 -2.48 -3.92 15.77
C LYS A 38 -1.49 -3.77 16.94
N GLU A 39 -0.21 -3.52 16.66
CA GLU A 39 0.85 -3.37 17.68
C GLU A 39 0.53 -2.30 18.78
N PRO A 40 0.07 -1.08 18.46
CA PRO A 40 -0.27 -0.09 19.48
C PRO A 40 -1.55 -0.40 20.28
N PHE A 41 -2.46 -1.24 19.79
CA PHE A 41 -3.68 -1.61 20.54
C PHE A 41 -3.47 -2.82 21.44
N LEU A 42 -2.67 -3.81 21.02
CA LEU A 42 -2.34 -5.00 21.83
C LEU A 42 -1.55 -4.64 23.11
N SER A 43 -0.79 -3.55 23.08
CA SER A 43 -0.04 -3.02 24.23
C SER A 43 -0.90 -2.22 25.23
N MET A 44 -2.16 -1.89 24.90
CA MET A 44 -3.06 -1.10 25.76
C MET A 44 -4.04 -1.93 26.60
N GLY A 45 -4.07 -3.26 26.46
CA GLY A 45 -4.92 -4.12 27.31
C GLY A 45 -6.44 -3.91 27.10
N LEU A 46 -6.88 -3.89 25.83
CA LEU A 46 -8.26 -4.12 25.43
C LEU A 46 -8.38 -5.48 24.73
#